data_AF-A0A6M4JB79-F1
#
_entry.id   AF-A0A6M4JB79-F1
#
_cell.length_a   1.000
_cell.length_b   1.000
_cell.length_c   1.000
_cell.angle_alpha   90.00
_cell.angle_beta   90.00
_cell.angle_gamma   90.00
#
_symmetry.space_group_name_H-M   'P 1'
#
loop_
_entity.id
_entity.type
_entity.pdbx_description
1 polymer ?
#
loop_
_entity_poly.entity_id
_entity_poly.type
_entity_poly.pdbx_seq_one_letter_code
_entity_poly.pdbx_strand_id
1 'polypeptide(L)'
;MSICEFDYKNDLETFQTNPEIIESRVKSYSKMTEFLFLISIVIHIGTAVLFFFLGWTETWHKVLLSFSVIITAALYIFSFIKLIGLFSFKKTFKIAAQGSETKKAYKNYKIYKFCKFDWTCYKKIN
;
A
#
# COMPACT_ATOMS: atom_id res chain seq x y z
N MET A 1 -22.41 -2.60 -14.37
CA MET A 1 -21.57 -3.07 -13.25
C MET A 1 -20.24 -2.33 -13.35
N SER A 2 -19.79 -1.66 -12.30
CA SER A 2 -18.49 -0.96 -12.35
C SER A 2 -17.33 -1.97 -12.35
N ILE A 3 -16.16 -1.58 -12.88
CA ILE A 3 -14.95 -2.45 -12.87
C ILE A 3 -14.65 -2.94 -11.45
N CYS A 4 -14.84 -2.07 -10.45
CA CYS A 4 -14.63 -2.42 -9.05
C CYS A 4 -15.64 -3.46 -8.52
N GLU A 5 -16.89 -3.45 -9.00
CA GLU A 5 -17.90 -4.47 -8.65
C GLU A 5 -17.62 -5.82 -9.30
N PHE A 6 -17.16 -5.80 -10.55
CA PHE A 6 -16.74 -7.00 -11.26
C PHE A 6 -15.57 -7.66 -10.52
N ASP A 7 -14.52 -6.89 -10.25
CA ASP A 7 -13.32 -7.37 -9.55
C ASP A 7 -13.65 -7.87 -8.14
N TYR A 8 -14.53 -7.17 -7.41
CA TYR A 8 -14.99 -7.61 -6.09
C TYR A 8 -15.72 -8.95 -6.14
N LYS A 9 -16.64 -9.13 -7.09
CA LYS A 9 -17.37 -10.40 -7.25
C LYS A 9 -16.43 -11.55 -7.60
N ASN A 10 -15.51 -11.32 -8.54
CA ASN A 10 -14.53 -12.32 -8.96
C ASN A 10 -13.59 -12.72 -7.81
N ASP A 11 -13.09 -11.74 -7.04
CA ASP A 11 -12.25 -12.01 -5.87
C ASP A 11 -13.03 -12.71 -4.74
N LEU A 12 -14.32 -12.41 -4.58
CA LEU A 12 -15.20 -13.07 -3.60
C LEU A 12 -15.49 -14.52 -3.99
N GLU A 13 -15.78 -14.79 -5.26
CA GLU A 13 -15.97 -16.14 -5.79
C GLU A 13 -14.67 -16.95 -5.69
N THR A 14 -13.53 -16.34 -6.01
CA THR A 14 -12.20 -16.95 -5.82
C THR A 14 -11.95 -17.26 -4.34
N PHE A 15 -12.35 -16.38 -3.42
CA PHE A 15 -12.23 -16.61 -1.97
C PHE A 15 -13.07 -17.81 -1.50
N GLN A 16 -14.26 -18.00 -2.04
CA GLN A 16 -15.16 -19.10 -1.68
C GLN A 16 -14.72 -20.44 -2.29
N THR A 17 -14.21 -20.42 -3.52
CA THR A 17 -13.84 -21.62 -4.28
C THR A 17 -12.39 -22.06 -4.05
N ASN A 18 -11.47 -21.10 -3.89
CA ASN A 18 -10.03 -21.33 -3.81
C ASN A 18 -9.36 -20.34 -2.83
N PRO A 19 -9.61 -20.48 -1.51
CA PRO A 19 -9.14 -19.53 -0.50
C PRO A 19 -7.62 -19.36 -0.47
N GLU A 20 -6.87 -20.40 -0.82
CA GLU A 20 -5.40 -20.40 -0.89
C GLU A 20 -4.84 -19.34 -1.84
N ILE A 21 -5.55 -19.05 -2.94
CA ILE A 21 -5.15 -18.03 -3.92
C ILE A 21 -5.21 -16.65 -3.29
N ILE A 22 -6.28 -16.35 -2.56
CA ILE A 22 -6.45 -15.07 -1.87
C ILE A 22 -5.44 -14.96 -0.73
N GLU A 23 -5.21 -16.03 0.03
CA GLU A 23 -4.21 -16.05 1.10
C GLU A 23 -2.79 -15.81 0.58
N SER A 24 -2.42 -16.43 -0.54
CA SER A 24 -1.15 -16.18 -1.23
C SER A 24 -1.00 -14.71 -1.66
N ARG A 25 -2.06 -14.10 -2.21
CA ARG A 25 -2.07 -12.65 -2.55
C ARG A 25 -1.91 -11.78 -1.30
N VAL A 26 -2.63 -12.07 -0.21
CA VAL A 26 -2.50 -11.35 1.07
C VAL A 26 -1.06 -11.44 1.58
N LYS A 27 -0.46 -12.64 1.56
CA LYS A 27 0.92 -12.88 2.00
C LYS A 27 1.93 -12.12 1.16
N SER A 28 1.79 -12.16 -0.17
CA SER A 28 2.64 -11.40 -1.09
C SER A 28 2.54 -9.89 -0.83
N TYR A 29 1.31 -9.38 -0.64
CA TYR A 29 1.08 -7.96 -0.38
C TYR A 29 1.59 -7.52 1.01
N SER A 30 1.54 -8.40 2.00
CA SER A 30 2.16 -8.19 3.33
C SER A 30 3.67 -8.05 3.20
N LYS A 31 4.35 -9.00 2.55
CA LYS A 31 5.80 -8.97 2.33
C LYS A 31 6.25 -7.72 1.58
N MET A 32 5.51 -7.32 0.55
CA MET A 32 5.80 -6.09 -0.19
C MET A 32 5.69 -4.85 0.71
N THR A 33 4.62 -4.77 1.52
CA THR A 33 4.44 -3.67 2.48
C THR A 33 5.57 -3.64 3.52
N GLU A 34 5.94 -4.78 4.08
CA GLU A 34 7.05 -4.93 5.04
C GLU A 34 8.39 -4.46 4.42
N PHE A 35 8.65 -4.87 3.18
CA PHE A 35 9.86 -4.46 2.45
C PHE A 35 9.93 -2.95 2.22
N LEU A 36 8.81 -2.31 1.84
CA LEU A 36 8.73 -0.85 1.67
C LEU A 36 8.95 -0.09 2.98
N PHE A 37 8.41 -0.60 4.09
CA PHE A 37 8.68 -0.04 5.41
C PHE A 37 10.17 -0.16 5.79
N LEU A 38 10.78 -1.32 5.53
CA LEU A 38 12.22 -1.52 5.77
C LEU A 38 13.05 -0.50 4.99
N ILE A 39 12.77 -0.30 3.70
CA ILE A 39 13.45 0.70 2.87
C ILE A 39 13.26 2.11 3.45
N SER A 40 12.02 2.45 3.85
CA SER A 40 11.71 3.77 4.43
C SER A 40 12.51 4.02 5.72
N ILE A 41 12.65 3.01 6.57
CA ILE A 41 13.46 3.07 7.80
C ILE A 41 14.94 3.25 7.47
N VAL A 42 15.49 2.47 6.53
CA VAL A 42 16.91 2.59 6.13
C VAL A 42 17.22 3.99 5.62
N ILE A 43 16.35 4.56 4.77
CA ILE A 43 16.53 5.91 4.22
C ILE A 43 16.37 6.98 5.31
N HIS A 44 15.46 6.78 6.27
CA HIS A 44 15.33 7.67 7.41
C HIS A 44 16.58 7.69 8.29
N ILE A 45 17.13 6.52 8.61
CA ILE A 45 18.39 6.39 9.35
C ILE A 45 19.53 7.06 8.57
N GLY A 46 19.62 6.82 7.25
CA GLY A 46 20.61 7.49 6.39
C GLY A 46 20.48 9.01 6.43
N THR A 47 19.24 9.52 6.41
CA THR A 47 18.96 10.97 6.52
C THR A 47 19.38 11.52 7.89
N ALA A 48 19.11 10.80 8.98
CA ALA A 48 19.53 11.20 10.33
C ALA A 48 21.06 11.20 10.47
N VAL A 49 21.74 10.21 9.90
CA VAL A 49 23.21 10.14 9.84
C VAL A 49 23.77 11.33 9.07
N LEU A 50 23.21 11.64 7.89
CA LEU A 50 23.61 12.82 7.11
C LEU A 50 23.40 14.12 7.91
N PHE A 51 22.29 14.23 8.64
CA PHE A 51 22.03 15.38 9.50
C PHE A 51 23.09 15.53 10.60
N PHE A 52 23.49 14.42 11.23
CA PHE A 52 24.48 14.41 12.30
C PHE A 52 25.87 14.82 11.82
N PHE A 53 26.31 14.37 10.64
CA PHE A 53 27.66 14.64 10.13
C PHE A 53 27.79 15.95 9.37
N LEU A 54 26.81 16.32 8.54
CA LEU A 54 26.89 17.52 7.70
C LEU A 54 26.40 18.78 8.42
N GLY A 55 25.40 18.63 9.30
CA GLY A 55 24.72 19.74 9.95
C GLY A 55 24.08 20.74 8.98
N TRP A 56 23.63 21.87 9.50
CA TRP A 56 22.95 22.94 8.76
C TRP A 56 23.87 24.13 8.45
N THR A 57 25.14 23.83 8.14
CA THR A 57 26.21 24.82 7.99
C THR A 57 26.18 25.47 6.62
N GLU A 58 26.42 24.70 5.56
CA GLU A 58 26.52 25.15 4.19
C GLU A 58 25.18 25.14 3.44
N THR A 59 25.01 26.05 2.47
CA THR A 59 23.80 26.13 1.63
C THR A 59 23.53 24.82 0.89
N TRP A 60 24.58 24.16 0.37
CA TRP A 60 24.42 22.87 -0.33
C TRP A 60 23.98 21.75 0.61
N HIS A 61 24.47 21.72 1.85
CA HIS A 61 24.01 20.75 2.87
C HIS A 61 22.52 20.93 3.16
N LYS A 62 22.05 22.18 3.31
CA LYS A 62 20.63 22.48 3.52
C LYS A 62 19.76 21.96 2.37
N VAL A 63 20.19 22.15 1.12
CA VAL A 63 19.48 21.66 -0.06
C VAL A 63 19.41 20.13 -0.06
N LEU A 64 20.56 19.46 0.08
CA LEU A 64 20.65 17.99 0.11
C LEU A 64 19.77 17.38 1.20
N LEU A 65 19.84 17.92 2.41
CA LEU A 65 19.14 17.39 3.56
C LEU A 65 17.63 17.67 3.46
N SER A 66 17.22 18.81 2.89
CA SER A 66 15.81 19.09 2.59
C SER A 66 15.22 18.10 1.59
N PHE A 67 15.95 17.80 0.51
CA PHE A 67 15.54 16.76 -0.45
C PHE A 67 15.45 15.39 0.20
N SER A 68 16.42 15.03 1.04
CA SER A 68 16.43 13.75 1.76
C SER A 68 15.22 13.60 2.69
N VAL A 69 14.82 14.68 3.38
CA VAL A 69 13.61 14.72 4.22
C VAL A 69 12.35 14.55 3.38
N ILE A 70 12.23 15.24 2.24
CA ILE A 70 11.08 15.12 1.33
C ILE A 70 10.94 13.69 0.81
N ILE A 71 12.05 13.09 0.36
CA ILE A 71 12.07 11.70 -0.13
C ILE A 71 11.65 10.74 0.98
N THR A 72 12.19 10.91 2.19
CA THR A 72 11.84 10.08 3.34
C THR A 72 10.36 10.18 3.68
N ALA A 73 9.81 11.40 3.73
CA ALA A 73 8.39 11.62 3.99
C ALA A 73 7.49 10.97 2.92
N ALA A 74 7.84 11.13 1.63
CA ALA A 74 7.12 10.51 0.52
C ALA A 74 7.11 8.98 0.61
N LEU A 75 8.23 8.36 0.96
CA LEU A 75 8.35 6.91 1.15
C LEU A 75 7.50 6.40 2.31
N TYR A 76 7.49 7.10 3.44
CA TYR A 76 6.60 6.76 4.55
C TYR A 76 5.13 6.85 4.15
N ILE A 77 4.71 7.96 3.50
CA ILE A 77 3.34 8.12 3.02
C ILE A 77 2.96 6.96 2.09
N PHE A 78 3.83 6.61 1.14
CA PHE A 78 3.60 5.50 0.23
C PHE A 78 3.47 4.15 0.97
N SER A 79 4.35 3.88 1.93
CA SER A 79 4.31 2.67 2.76
C SER A 79 3.02 2.60 3.59
N PHE A 80 2.57 3.71 4.15
CA PHE A 80 1.30 3.80 4.88
C PHE A 80 0.08 3.58 3.96
N ILE A 81 0.08 4.11 2.75
CA ILE A 81 -0.99 3.85 1.76
C ILE A 81 -1.07 2.35 1.46
N LYS A 82 0.07 1.67 1.27
CA LYS A 82 0.10 0.22 1.04
C LYS A 82 -0.40 -0.57 2.24
N LEU A 83 -0.01 -0.17 3.45
CA LEU A 83 -0.48 -0.76 4.70
C LEU A 83 -1.99 -0.61 4.89
N ILE A 84 -2.56 0.57 4.63
CA ILE A 84 -4.01 0.80 4.64
C ILE A 84 -4.67 -0.14 3.63
N GLY A 85 -4.14 -0.24 2.42
CA GLY A 85 -4.64 -1.17 1.40
C GLY A 85 -4.64 -2.63 1.87
N LEU A 86 -3.57 -3.08 2.54
CA LEU A 86 -3.45 -4.42 3.09
C LEU A 86 -4.50 -4.68 4.19
N PHE A 87 -4.67 -3.74 5.12
CA PHE A 87 -5.67 -3.84 6.17
C PHE A 87 -7.09 -3.85 5.60
N SER A 88 -7.39 -2.98 4.63
CA SER A 88 -8.68 -2.97 3.95
C SER A 88 -8.95 -4.28 3.24
N PHE A 89 -7.97 -4.87 2.55
CA PHE A 89 -8.12 -6.15 1.86
C PHE A 89 -8.39 -7.30 2.85
N LYS A 90 -7.58 -7.42 3.92
CA LYS A 90 -7.81 -8.42 4.98
C LYS A 90 -9.19 -8.25 5.62
N LYS A 91 -9.59 -7.01 5.89
CA LYS A 91 -10.90 -6.69 6.49
C LYS A 91 -12.06 -7.06 5.56
N THR A 92 -11.94 -6.84 4.26
CA THR A 92 -12.97 -7.23 3.28
C THR A 92 -13.31 -8.71 3.37
N PHE A 93 -12.32 -9.60 3.31
CA PHE A 93 -12.59 -11.04 3.34
C PHE A 93 -12.99 -11.55 4.72
N LYS A 94 -12.49 -10.93 5.80
CA LYS A 94 -12.96 -11.23 7.15
C LYS A 94 -14.46 -10.94 7.29
N ILE A 95 -14.95 -9.82 6.76
CA ILE A 95 -16.38 -9.48 6.78
C ILE A 95 -17.15 -10.40 5.83
N ALA A 96 -16.61 -10.72 4.66
CA ALA A 96 -17.26 -11.61 3.70
C ALA A 96 -17.45 -13.03 4.26
N ALA A 97 -16.47 -13.56 4.99
CA ALA A 97 -16.55 -14.87 5.65
C ALA A 97 -17.63 -14.94 6.75
N GLN A 98 -17.99 -13.80 7.35
CA GLN A 98 -19.02 -13.73 8.39
C GLN A 98 -20.45 -13.69 7.81
N GLY A 99 -20.61 -13.65 6.49
CA GLY A 99 -21.91 -13.71 5.81
C GLY A 99 -22.84 -12.51 6.05
N SER A 100 -22.45 -11.55 6.88
CA SER A 100 -23.39 -10.60 7.48
C SER A 100 -23.52 -9.27 6.74
N GLU A 101 -22.52 -8.81 5.98
CA GLU A 101 -22.55 -7.44 5.41
C GLU A 101 -21.78 -7.25 4.09
N THR A 102 -22.33 -7.73 2.98
CA THR A 102 -21.79 -7.56 1.61
C THR A 102 -21.53 -6.09 1.24
N LYS A 103 -22.39 -5.16 1.67
CA LYS A 103 -22.20 -3.72 1.45
C LYS A 103 -20.97 -3.16 2.17
N LYS A 104 -20.70 -3.56 3.42
CA LYS A 104 -19.53 -3.09 4.18
C LYS A 104 -18.23 -3.75 3.68
N ALA A 105 -18.29 -5.03 3.28
CA ALA A 105 -17.16 -5.70 2.63
C ALA A 105 -16.76 -5.00 1.32
N TYR A 106 -17.73 -4.65 0.48
CA TYR A 106 -17.50 -3.91 -0.77
C TYR A 106 -16.94 -2.50 -0.53
N LYS A 107 -17.41 -1.78 0.50
CA LYS A 107 -16.84 -0.46 0.86
C LYS A 107 -15.34 -0.56 1.20
N ASN A 108 -14.94 -1.56 1.98
CA ASN A 108 -13.52 -1.79 2.28
C ASN A 108 -12.73 -2.22 1.03
N TYR A 109 -13.36 -2.97 0.12
CA TYR A 109 -12.72 -3.39 -1.13
C TYR A 109 -12.40 -2.19 -2.03
N LYS A 110 -13.28 -1.18 -2.09
CA LYS A 110 -13.00 0.07 -2.80
C LYS A 110 -11.75 0.77 -2.27
N ILE A 111 -11.58 0.83 -0.95
CA ILE A 111 -10.39 1.42 -0.31
C ILE A 111 -9.14 0.63 -0.73
N TYR A 112 -9.19 -0.70 -0.67
CA TYR A 112 -8.10 -1.54 -1.17
C TYR A 112 -7.77 -1.23 -2.64
N LYS A 113 -8.76 -1.16 -3.52
CA LYS A 113 -8.55 -0.86 -4.95
C LYS A 113 -7.96 0.53 -5.18
N PHE A 114 -8.37 1.51 -4.39
CA PHE A 114 -7.80 2.85 -4.42
C PHE A 114 -6.34 2.87 -3.94
N CYS A 115 -6.01 2.22 -2.82
CA CYS A 115 -4.65 2.12 -2.30
C CYS A 115 -3.72 1.25 -3.18
N LYS A 116 -4.30 0.25 -3.85
CA LYS A 116 -3.60 -0.57 -4.83
C LYS A 116 -3.38 0.16 -6.15
N PHE A 117 -4.22 1.17 -6.45
CA PHE A 117 -4.35 1.80 -7.77
C PHE A 117 -2.99 1.95 -8.42
N ASP A 118 -2.82 1.17 -9.47
CA ASP A 118 -1.61 1.12 -10.25
C ASP A 118 -1.68 2.27 -11.25
N TRP A 119 -0.84 3.29 -11.06
CA TRP A 119 -0.76 4.42 -11.98
C TRP A 119 -0.35 3.99 -13.40
N THR A 120 0.20 2.78 -13.55
CA THR A 120 0.53 2.18 -14.86
C THR A 120 -0.66 1.52 -15.56
N CYS A 121 -1.81 1.37 -14.88
CA CYS A 121 -3.02 0.78 -15.45
C CYS A 121 -3.85 1.75 -16.31
N TYR A 122 -3.32 2.90 -16.72
CA TYR A 122 -3.70 3.53 -17.99
C TYR A 122 -3.24 2.66 -19.18
N LYS A 123 -3.54 1.36 -19.15
CA LYS A 123 -3.51 0.55 -20.37
C LYS A 123 -4.66 1.04 -21.21
N LYS A 124 -4.32 1.64 -22.37
CA LYS A 124 -5.23 2.07 -23.43
C LYS A 124 -6.44 1.13 -23.51
N ILE A 125 -7.61 1.69 -23.24
CA ILE A 125 -8.86 1.15 -23.75
C ILE A 125 -8.80 1.45 -25.25
N ASN A 126 -8.34 0.49 -26.04
CA ASN A 126 -8.55 0.44 -27.48
C ASN A 126 -9.74 -0.49 -27.73
#